data_AF-A0A7W0NHN7-F1
#
_entry.id   AF-A0A7W0NHN7-F1
#
_cell.length_a   1.000
_cell.length_b   1.000
_cell.length_c   1.000
_cell.angle_alpha   90.00
_cell.angle_beta   90.00
_cell.angle_gamma   90.00
#
_symmetry.space_group_name_H-M   'P 1'
#
loop_
_entity.id
_entity.type
_entity.pdbx_description
1 polymer ?
#
loop_
_entity_poly.entity_id
_entity_poly.type
_entity_poly.pdbx_seq_one_letter_code
_entity_poly.pdbx_strand_id
1 'polypeptide(L)'
;MTFPVRTARAQPAQPGFAATAEQHLDDVYGYLVYLTRDASLAEDLTAETFEKALKLWRRFDPRRAGARTWLCQIARTTALDWFRAEERRHRREERAATPERVDASLAEGLSPELEA
;
A
#
# COMPACT_ATOMS: atom_id res chain seq x y z
N MET A 1 60.76 3.37 -2.99
CA MET A 1 59.66 3.53 -2.02
C MET A 1 58.48 2.69 -2.51
N THR A 2 58.25 1.53 -1.89
CA THR A 2 57.19 0.59 -2.27
C THR A 2 55.96 0.87 -1.44
N PHE A 3 54.88 1.35 -2.05
CA PHE A 3 53.59 1.49 -1.38
C PHE A 3 52.85 0.14 -1.42
N PRO A 4 52.31 -0.35 -0.30
CA PRO A 4 51.52 -1.57 -0.32
C PRO A 4 50.17 -1.29 -0.98
N VAL A 5 49.86 -2.04 -2.03
CA VAL A 5 48.51 -2.11 -2.58
C VAL A 5 47.64 -2.76 -1.51
N ARG A 6 46.81 -1.94 -0.85
CA ARG A 6 45.71 -2.42 -0.01
C ARG A 6 44.73 -3.11 -0.94
N THR A 7 44.85 -4.42 -1.08
CA THR A 7 43.84 -5.27 -1.71
C THR A 7 42.53 -5.02 -0.97
N ALA A 8 41.66 -4.20 -1.57
CA ALA A 8 40.29 -4.09 -1.14
C ALA A 8 39.71 -5.50 -1.25
N ARG A 9 39.40 -6.12 -0.10
CA ARG A 9 38.57 -7.33 -0.08
C ARG A 9 37.33 -7.01 -0.89
N ALA A 10 37.16 -7.67 -2.04
CA ALA A 10 35.93 -7.61 -2.81
C ALA A 10 34.80 -8.03 -1.87
N GLN A 11 34.00 -7.06 -1.45
CA GLN A 11 32.79 -7.32 -0.69
C GLN A 11 31.91 -8.16 -1.62
N PRO A 12 31.37 -9.32 -1.20
CA PRO A 12 30.47 -10.07 -2.05
C PRO A 12 29.38 -9.12 -2.54
N ALA A 13 29.18 -9.07 -3.86
CA ALA A 13 28.16 -8.22 -4.45
C ALA A 13 26.83 -8.60 -3.78
N GLN A 14 26.25 -7.66 -3.04
CA GLN A 14 24.97 -7.90 -2.38
C GLN A 14 23.95 -8.30 -3.46
N PRO A 15 23.10 -9.31 -3.20
CA PRO A 15 22.10 -9.72 -4.16
C PRO A 15 21.28 -8.50 -4.56
N GLY A 16 21.04 -8.36 -5.87
CA GLY A 16 20.24 -7.26 -6.39
C GLY A 16 18.81 -7.32 -5.87
N PHE A 17 18.05 -6.24 -6.09
CA PHE A 17 16.64 -6.17 -5.68
C PHE A 17 15.84 -7.36 -6.22
N ALA A 18 15.99 -7.72 -7.50
CA ALA A 18 15.23 -8.78 -8.13
C ALA A 18 15.37 -10.13 -7.39
N ALA A 19 16.61 -10.55 -7.10
CA ALA A 19 16.87 -11.79 -6.37
C ALA A 19 16.31 -11.76 -4.94
N THR A 20 16.42 -10.60 -4.27
CA THR A 20 15.88 -10.42 -2.92
C THR A 20 14.34 -10.43 -2.92
N ALA A 21 13.72 -9.86 -3.95
CA ALA A 21 12.28 -9.82 -4.12
C ALA A 21 11.72 -11.21 -4.41
N GLU A 22 12.34 -11.94 -5.34
CA GLU A 22 11.97 -13.33 -5.67
C GLU A 22 12.05 -14.23 -4.43
N GLN A 23 13.10 -14.10 -3.63
CA GLN A 23 13.27 -14.89 -2.40
C GLN A 23 12.19 -14.62 -1.34
N HIS A 24 11.59 -13.43 -1.33
CA HIS A 24 10.68 -13.00 -0.25
C HIS A 24 9.26 -12.68 -0.74
N LEU A 25 8.93 -13.00 -1.99
CA LEU A 25 7.61 -12.75 -2.56
C LEU A 25 6.53 -13.47 -1.75
N ASP A 26 6.70 -14.77 -1.54
CA ASP A 26 5.74 -15.62 -0.82
C ASP A 26 5.57 -15.22 0.65
N ASP A 27 6.67 -14.81 1.30
CA ASP A 27 6.66 -14.31 2.68
C ASP A 27 5.78 -13.04 2.81
N VAL A 28 5.97 -12.09 1.89
CA VAL A 28 5.24 -10.82 1.88
C VAL A 28 3.77 -11.05 1.51
N TYR A 29 3.52 -11.85 0.46
CA TYR A 29 2.18 -12.19 0.04
C TYR A 29 1.41 -12.91 1.15
N GLY A 30 1.98 -13.96 1.75
CA GLY A 30 1.35 -14.70 2.84
C GLY A 30 1.07 -13.82 4.07
N TYR A 31 1.96 -12.89 4.38
CA TYR A 31 1.73 -11.90 5.43
C TYR A 31 0.56 -10.97 5.11
N LEU A 32 0.44 -10.52 3.87
CA LEU A 32 -0.67 -9.66 3.43
C LEU A 32 -1.99 -10.41 3.39
N VAL A 33 -2.03 -11.66 2.90
CA VAL A 33 -3.21 -12.54 2.97
C VAL A 33 -3.69 -12.69 4.41
N TYR A 34 -2.77 -12.90 5.36
CA TYR A 34 -3.12 -12.97 6.78
C TYR A 34 -3.76 -11.67 7.31
N LEU A 35 -3.27 -10.51 6.87
CA LEU A 35 -3.78 -9.20 7.30
C LEU A 35 -5.12 -8.84 6.65
N THR A 36 -5.27 -9.06 5.35
CA THR A 36 -6.43 -8.64 4.56
C THR A 36 -7.57 -9.64 4.63
N ARG A 37 -7.25 -10.94 4.77
CA ARG A 37 -8.19 -12.06 4.57
C ARG A 37 -8.86 -12.06 3.19
N ASP A 38 -8.23 -11.41 2.22
CA ASP A 38 -8.67 -11.28 0.83
C ASP A 38 -7.45 -11.48 -0.07
N ALA A 39 -7.51 -12.50 -0.93
CA ALA A 39 -6.42 -12.88 -1.82
C ALA A 39 -6.18 -11.83 -2.92
N SER A 40 -7.26 -11.28 -3.51
CA SER A 40 -7.15 -10.28 -4.58
C SER A 40 -6.53 -9.00 -4.04
N LEU A 41 -7.00 -8.53 -2.88
CA LEU A 41 -6.42 -7.36 -2.24
C LEU A 41 -4.97 -7.61 -1.81
N ALA A 42 -4.65 -8.82 -1.35
CA ALA A 42 -3.27 -9.17 -0.99
C ALA A 42 -2.34 -9.14 -2.20
N GLU A 43 -2.79 -9.58 -3.39
CA GLU A 43 -2.02 -9.49 -4.63
C GLU A 43 -1.70 -8.02 -4.98
N ASP A 44 -2.70 -7.15 -4.94
CA ASP A 44 -2.53 -5.71 -5.23
C ASP A 44 -1.56 -5.05 -4.25
N LEU A 45 -1.73 -5.28 -2.94
CA LEU A 45 -0.84 -4.74 -1.91
C LEU A 45 0.58 -5.32 -2.01
N THR A 46 0.73 -6.55 -2.49
CA THR A 46 2.04 -7.16 -2.72
C THR A 46 2.76 -6.43 -3.86
N ALA A 47 2.08 -6.19 -4.98
CA ALA A 47 2.65 -5.41 -6.08
C ALA A 47 3.06 -4.00 -5.63
N GLU A 48 2.19 -3.28 -4.92
CA GLU A 48 2.48 -1.95 -4.39
C GLU A 48 3.68 -1.96 -3.41
N THR A 49 3.77 -3.00 -2.58
CA THR A 49 4.88 -3.18 -1.65
C THR A 49 6.22 -3.32 -2.38
N PHE A 50 6.29 -4.15 -3.41
CA PHE A 50 7.53 -4.33 -4.17
C PHE A 50 7.86 -3.12 -5.04
N GLU A 51 6.87 -2.37 -5.53
CA GLU A 51 7.10 -1.08 -6.19
C GLU A 51 7.75 -0.06 -5.23
N LYS A 52 7.20 0.08 -4.01
CA LYS A 52 7.79 0.94 -2.97
C LYS A 52 9.18 0.46 -2.56
N ALA A 53 9.36 -0.85 -2.40
CA ALA A 53 10.64 -1.44 -2.04
C ALA A 53 11.70 -1.17 -3.10
N LEU A 54 11.36 -1.28 -4.40
CA LEU A 54 12.27 -0.95 -5.49
C LEU A 54 12.74 0.51 -5.41
N LYS A 55 11.82 1.45 -5.18
CA LYS A 55 12.14 2.88 -5.02
C LYS A 55 13.05 3.14 -3.81
N LEU A 56 12.88 2.38 -2.72
CA LEU A 56 13.64 2.53 -1.49
C LEU A 56 14.93 1.69 -1.43
N TRP A 57 15.13 0.79 -2.39
CA TRP A 57 16.21 -0.22 -2.38
C TRP A 57 17.60 0.37 -2.15
N ARG A 58 17.91 1.53 -2.74
CA ARG A 58 19.22 2.19 -2.57
C ARG A 58 19.50 2.63 -1.14
N ARG A 59 18.48 2.72 -0.29
CA ARG A 59 18.58 3.09 1.14
C ARG A 59 18.51 1.87 2.07
N PHE A 60 18.27 0.67 1.53
CA PHE A 60 18.27 -0.55 2.33
C PHE A 60 19.68 -0.81 2.87
N ASP A 61 19.76 -1.01 4.19
CA ASP A 61 20.98 -1.36 4.88
C ASP A 61 20.80 -2.72 5.58
N PRO A 62 21.39 -3.81 5.04
CA PRO A 62 21.25 -5.14 5.62
C PRO A 62 21.88 -5.28 7.01
N ARG A 63 22.67 -4.30 7.46
CA ARG A 63 23.22 -4.26 8.84
C ARG A 63 22.18 -3.80 9.87
N ARG A 64 21.13 -3.10 9.43
CA ARG A 64 20.06 -2.59 10.31
C ARG A 64 18.90 -3.58 10.44
N ALA A 65 18.54 -4.25 9.35
CA ALA A 65 17.48 -5.25 9.34
C ALA A 65 17.70 -6.23 8.18
N GLY A 66 17.29 -7.49 8.38
CA GLY A 66 17.22 -8.47 7.28
C GLY A 66 16.18 -8.05 6.23
N ALA A 67 16.39 -8.47 4.98
CA ALA A 67 15.56 -8.10 3.84
C ALA A 67 14.08 -8.45 4.06
N ARG A 68 13.78 -9.67 4.54
CA ARG A 68 12.43 -10.10 4.92
C ARG A 68 11.74 -9.12 5.87
N THR A 69 12.39 -8.78 6.98
CA THR A 69 11.84 -7.85 7.99
C THR A 69 11.58 -6.47 7.41
N TRP A 70 12.51 -5.98 6.58
CA TRP A 70 12.37 -4.69 5.91
C TRP A 70 11.20 -4.69 4.92
N LEU A 71 11.04 -5.75 4.12
CA LEU A 71 9.93 -5.91 3.18
C LEU A 71 8.58 -6.03 3.92
N CYS A 72 8.48 -6.87 4.96
CA CYS A 72 7.27 -6.97 5.79
C CYS A 72 6.90 -5.63 6.45
N GLN A 73 7.88 -4.80 6.81
CA GLN A 73 7.59 -3.46 7.34
C GLN A 73 6.95 -2.57 6.27
N ILE A 74 7.48 -2.57 5.05
CA ILE A 74 6.87 -1.84 3.92
C ILE A 74 5.45 -2.36 3.68
N ALA A 75 5.27 -3.68 3.62
CA ALA A 75 3.97 -4.34 3.45
C ALA A 75 2.96 -3.88 4.50
N ARG A 76 3.37 -3.90 5.78
CA ARG A 76 2.55 -3.44 6.90
C ARG A 76 2.13 -1.98 6.73
N THR A 77 3.05 -1.10 6.38
CA THR A 77 2.72 0.32 6.19
C THR A 77 1.75 0.52 5.02
N THR A 78 1.96 -0.17 3.90
CA THR A 78 1.07 -0.15 2.73
C THR A 78 -0.34 -0.63 3.08
N ALA A 79 -0.46 -1.77 3.78
CA ALA A 79 -1.75 -2.29 4.22
C ALA A 79 -2.47 -1.33 5.17
N LEU A 80 -1.77 -0.72 6.13
CA LEU A 80 -2.37 0.25 7.05
C LEU A 80 -2.86 1.50 6.32
N ASP A 81 -2.12 1.99 5.35
CA ASP A 81 -2.52 3.15 4.56
C ASP A 81 -3.76 2.84 3.70
N TRP A 82 -3.83 1.62 3.15
CA TRP A 82 -5.03 1.12 2.46
C TRP A 82 -6.25 1.04 3.38
N PHE A 83 -6.14 0.41 4.56
CA PHE A 83 -7.25 0.30 5.51
C PHE A 83 -7.76 1.69 5.94
N ARG A 84 -6.84 2.63 6.18
CA ARG A 84 -7.21 4.01 6.51
C ARG A 84 -7.91 4.71 5.34
N ALA A 85 -7.52 4.43 4.10
CA ALA A 85 -8.17 4.98 2.92
C ALA A 85 -9.58 4.42 2.74
N GLU A 86 -9.75 3.10 2.93
CA GLU A 86 -11.05 2.44 2.82
C GLU A 86 -12.03 2.92 3.90
N GLU A 87 -11.57 3.07 5.15
CA GLU A 87 -12.40 3.62 6.23
C GLU A 87 -12.88 5.05 5.90
N ARG A 88 -12.00 5.88 5.33
CA ARG A 88 -12.38 7.24 4.89
C ARG A 88 -13.38 7.21 3.74
N ARG A 89 -13.27 6.24 2.83
CA ARG A 89 -14.20 6.05 1.71
C ARG A 89 -15.59 5.66 2.23
N HIS A 90 -15.66 4.61 3.07
CA HIS A 90 -16.91 4.17 3.69
C HIS A 90 -17.62 5.30 4.44
N ARG A 91 -16.88 6.07 5.25
CA ARG A 91 -17.44 7.20 6.01
C ARG A 91 -18.00 8.32 5.11
N ARG A 92 -17.45 8.52 3.91
CA ARG A 92 -17.98 9.48 2.93
C ARG A 92 -19.26 8.95 2.30
N GLU A 93 -19.30 7.66 1.98
CA GLU A 93 -20.46 6.99 1.41
C GLU A 93 -21.64 6.98 2.38
N GLU A 94 -21.42 6.68 3.66
CA GLU A 94 -22.46 6.78 4.71
C GLU A 94 -23.05 8.18 4.83
N ARG A 95 -22.20 9.22 4.77
CA ARG A 95 -22.65 10.63 4.82
C ARG A 95 -23.47 11.01 3.60
N ALA A 96 -23.09 10.53 2.41
CA ALA A 96 -23.83 10.77 1.18
C ALA A 96 -25.13 9.95 1.09
N ALA A 97 -25.17 8.76 1.70
CA ALA A 97 -26.35 7.90 1.75
C ALA A 97 -27.38 8.33 2.81
N THR A 98 -27.03 9.26 3.71
CA THR A 98 -28.01 9.92 4.57
C THR A 98 -28.91 10.74 3.63
N PRO A 99 -30.22 10.43 3.50
CA PRO A 99 -31.06 11.14 2.57
C PRO A 99 -31.07 12.60 2.98
N GLU A 100 -30.60 13.46 2.07
CA GLU A 100 -31.00 14.86 2.06
C GLU A 100 -32.53 14.82 2.16
N ARG A 101 -33.09 15.28 3.29
CA ARG A 101 -34.53 15.43 3.40
C ARG A 101 -34.92 16.32 2.24
N VAL A 102 -35.45 15.72 1.18
CA VAL A 102 -36.11 16.46 0.11
C VAL A 102 -37.24 17.16 0.84
N ASP A 103 -37.07 18.45 1.06
CA ASP A 103 -38.00 19.24 1.85
C ASP A 103 -39.36 19.12 1.14
N ALA A 104 -40.34 18.51 1.81
CA ALA A 104 -41.68 18.25 1.24
C ALA A 104 -42.34 19.54 0.72
N SER A 105 -41.82 20.69 1.13
CA SER A 105 -42.03 22.03 0.57
C SER A 105 -41.94 22.12 -0.97
N LEU A 106 -41.08 21.34 -1.64
CA LEU A 106 -40.98 21.36 -3.11
C LEU A 106 -42.15 20.66 -3.83
N ALA A 107 -42.90 19.79 -3.14
CA ALA A 107 -44.04 19.09 -3.71
C ALA A 107 -45.36 19.88 -3.61
N GLU A 108 -45.42 20.89 -2.72
CA GLU A 108 -46.63 21.67 -2.43
C GLU A 108 -46.78 22.93 -3.31
N GLY A 109 -46.04 23.01 -4.42
CA GLY A 109 -45.88 24.25 -5.20
C GLY A 109 -46.12 24.15 -6.71
N LEU A 110 -46.78 23.08 -7.20
CA LEU A 110 -47.29 23.08 -8.58
C LEU A 110 -48.67 23.76 -8.59
N SER A 111 -48.66 25.09 -8.67
CA SER A 111 -49.88 25.91 -8.71
C SER A 111 -50.85 25.44 -9.80
N PRO A 112 -52.17 25.47 -9.54
CA PRO A 112 -53.24 25.07 -10.46
C PRO A 112 -53.53 26.11 -11.56
N GLU A 113 -52.53 26.88 -12.02
CA GLU A 113 -52.73 27.97 -12.99
C GLU A 113 -52.72 27.54 -14.47
N LEU A 114 -52.91 26.25 -14.77
CA LEU A 114 -53.05 25.75 -16.15
C LEU A 114 -54.47 25.28 -16.52
N GLU A 115 -55.47 25.54 -15.67
CA GLU A 115 -56.89 25.33 -16.02
C GLU A 115 -57.66 26.66 -16.07
N ALA A 116 -57.47 27.44 -17.14
CA ALA A 116 -58.47 28.38 -17.67
C ALA A 116 -58.14 28.81 -19.10
#